data_AF-A0A959X6G5-F1
#
_entry.id   AF-A0A959X6G5-F1
#
_cell.length_a   1.000
_cell.length_b   1.000
_cell.length_c   1.000
_cell.angle_alpha   90.00
_cell.angle_beta   90.00
_cell.angle_gamma   90.00
#
_symmetry.space_group_name_H-M   'P 1'
#
loop_
_entity.id
_entity.type
_entity.pdbx_description
1 polymer ?
#
loop_
_entity_poly.entity_id
_entity_poly.type
_entity_poly.pdbx_seq_one_letter_code
_entity_poly.pdbx_strand_id
1 'polypeptide(L)'
;MDPARIVPDDQVWLAIKSECARAAEREPLLAGFLYATVLSQPDIEESLSYLLASKLDNSTLPALGVRDIILQVLNEDECIQRAILADLQAVVSRDPACPGYANPLLYFKGFQAIQAYRVAHHYWLQGRKPLAWYLQSRISEVFAVDIHPGARIGKGIMFDHA
;
A
#
# COMPACT_ATOMS: atom_id res chain seq x y z
N MET A 1 25.64 -2.42 5.67
CA MET A 1 24.20 -2.22 5.90
C MET A 1 24.07 -1.36 7.12
N ASP A 2 23.41 -0.20 7.03
CA ASP A 2 23.22 0.69 8.17
C ASP A 2 21.99 0.21 8.97
N PRO A 3 22.15 -0.40 10.16
CA PRO A 3 21.04 -0.90 10.97
C PRO A 3 20.11 0.21 11.45
N ALA A 4 20.51 1.49 11.35
CA ALA A 4 19.78 2.64 11.86
C ALA A 4 18.55 3.05 11.03
N ARG A 5 18.29 2.40 9.88
CA ARG A 5 17.13 2.72 9.02
C ARG A 5 15.86 1.92 9.33
N ILE A 6 15.97 0.81 10.06
CA ILE A 6 14.81 -0.04 10.36
C ILE A 6 14.32 0.24 11.78
N VAL A 7 13.03 0.54 11.91
CA VAL A 7 12.35 0.70 13.19
C VAL A 7 11.48 -0.52 13.51
N PRO A 8 11.18 -0.78 14.80
CA PRO A 8 10.19 -1.77 15.20
C PRO A 8 8.82 -1.55 14.52
N ASP A 9 8.08 -2.64 14.29
CA ASP A 9 6.77 -2.65 13.63
C ASP A 9 5.79 -1.59 14.17
N ASP A 10 5.72 -1.45 15.49
CA ASP A 10 4.84 -0.51 16.20
C ASP A 10 5.25 0.98 16.03
N GLN A 11 6.45 1.24 15.50
CA GLN A 11 6.96 2.59 15.23
C GLN A 11 6.90 2.98 13.75
N VAL A 12 6.66 2.02 12.84
CA VAL A 12 6.64 2.27 11.38
C VAL A 12 5.65 3.38 11.03
N TRP A 13 4.44 3.36 11.60
CA TRP A 13 3.43 4.37 11.31
C TRP A 13 3.86 5.77 11.77
N LEU A 14 4.43 5.88 12.97
CA LEU A 14 4.93 7.15 13.49
C LEU A 14 6.08 7.70 12.62
N ALA A 15 6.96 6.84 12.13
CA ALA A 15 8.02 7.22 11.20
C ALA A 15 7.43 7.79 9.90
N ILE A 16 6.43 7.12 9.31
CA ILE A 16 5.72 7.59 8.11
C ILE A 16 5.09 8.97 8.34
N LYS A 17 4.38 9.18 9.47
CA LYS A 17 3.78 10.49 9.78
C LYS A 17 4.83 11.59 9.93
N SER A 18 5.96 11.30 10.59
CA SER A 18 7.05 12.25 10.77
C SER A 18 7.73 12.63 9.44
N GLU A 19 7.99 11.64 8.58
CA GLU A 19 8.56 11.84 7.25
C GLU A 19 7.63 12.70 6.37
N CYS A 20 6.33 12.39 6.35
CA CYS A 20 5.33 13.16 5.61
C CYS A 20 5.15 14.59 6.13
N ALA A 21 5.22 14.82 7.45
CA ALA A 21 5.12 16.16 8.02
C ALA A 21 6.30 17.04 7.55
N ARG A 22 7.52 16.52 7.62
CA ARG A 22 8.71 17.20 7.10
C ARG A 22 8.64 17.44 5.59
N ALA A 23 8.09 16.49 4.83
CA ALA A 23 7.92 16.65 3.39
C ALA A 23 6.89 17.76 3.06
N ALA A 24 5.79 17.84 3.79
CA ALA A 24 4.75 18.86 3.60
C ALA A 24 5.26 20.28 3.91
N GLU A 25 6.16 20.43 4.90
CA GLU A 25 6.82 21.71 5.19
C GLU A 25 7.77 22.15 4.06
N ARG A 26 8.46 21.19 3.44
CA ARG A 26 9.47 21.44 2.40
C ARG A 26 8.88 21.66 1.02
N GLU A 27 7.77 21.00 0.72
CA GLU A 27 7.09 21.10 -0.57
C GLU A 27 5.60 21.42 -0.37
N PRO A 28 5.25 22.72 -0.26
CA PRO A 28 3.88 23.16 -0.01
C PRO A 28 2.87 22.71 -1.06
N LEU A 29 3.28 22.48 -2.31
CA LEU A 29 2.37 22.00 -3.37
C LEU A 29 1.83 20.59 -3.07
N LEU A 30 2.60 19.77 -2.34
CA LEU A 30 2.20 18.41 -1.97
C LEU A 30 1.55 18.33 -0.59
N ALA A 31 1.53 19.42 0.18
CA ALA A 31 1.04 19.41 1.56
C ALA A 31 -0.40 18.90 1.68
N GLY A 32 -1.30 19.31 0.76
CA GLY A 32 -2.69 18.82 0.74
C GLY A 32 -2.79 17.32 0.48
N PHE A 33 -2.01 16.80 -0.47
CA PHE A 33 -1.94 15.37 -0.78
C PHE A 33 -1.39 14.55 0.41
N LEU A 34 -0.29 14.99 1.02
CA LEU A 34 0.33 14.33 2.17
C LEU A 34 -0.58 14.36 3.40
N TYR A 35 -1.29 15.47 3.60
CA TYR A 35 -2.25 15.58 4.69
C TYR A 35 -3.40 14.60 4.52
N ALA A 36 -4.08 14.63 3.37
CA ALA A 36 -5.22 13.76 3.10
C ALA A 36 -4.85 12.27 3.10
N THR A 37 -3.66 11.92 2.60
CA THR A 37 -3.24 10.53 2.46
C THR A 37 -2.66 9.94 3.74
N VAL A 38 -1.94 10.74 4.55
CA VAL A 38 -1.18 10.23 5.71
C VAL A 38 -1.47 10.99 6.99
N LEU A 39 -1.30 12.32 7.01
CA LEU A 39 -1.28 13.05 8.28
C LEU A 39 -2.65 13.05 8.99
N SER A 40 -3.75 13.07 8.24
CA SER A 40 -5.11 13.00 8.76
C SER A 40 -5.58 11.59 9.09
N GLN A 41 -4.82 10.56 8.70
CA GLN A 41 -5.24 9.16 8.87
C GLN A 41 -4.85 8.64 10.27
N PRO A 42 -5.66 7.73 10.85
CA PRO A 42 -5.38 7.15 12.15
C PRO A 42 -4.26 6.11 12.12
N ASP A 43 -4.18 5.30 11.06
CA ASP A 43 -3.27 4.16 10.91
C ASP A 43 -2.86 3.92 9.44
N ILE A 44 -2.02 2.89 9.23
CA ILE A 44 -1.47 2.54 7.91
C ILE A 44 -2.57 1.98 7.01
N GLU A 45 -3.51 1.23 7.56
CA GLU A 45 -4.60 0.58 6.84
C GLU A 45 -5.55 1.61 6.21
N GLU A 46 -5.94 2.63 6.98
CA GLU A 46 -6.74 3.76 6.50
C GLU A 46 -6.00 4.57 5.44
N SER A 47 -4.71 4.84 5.67
CA SER A 47 -3.84 5.53 4.69
C SER A 47 -3.69 4.76 3.38
N LEU A 48 -3.41 3.47 3.46
CA LEU A 48 -3.22 2.60 2.32
C LEU A 48 -4.53 2.40 1.55
N SER A 49 -5.66 2.22 2.25
CA SER A 49 -6.97 2.10 1.60
C SER A 49 -7.34 3.37 0.84
N TYR A 50 -7.13 4.55 1.44
CA TYR A 50 -7.37 5.84 0.78
C TYR A 50 -6.48 6.01 -0.45
N LEU A 51 -5.19 5.70 -0.32
CA LEU A 51 -4.23 5.83 -1.42
C LEU A 51 -4.55 4.88 -2.57
N LEU A 52 -4.76 3.58 -2.29
CA LEU A 52 -5.08 2.61 -3.32
C LEU A 52 -6.43 2.91 -3.98
N ALA A 53 -7.43 3.34 -3.21
CA ALA A 53 -8.72 3.75 -3.74
C ALA A 53 -8.61 4.88 -4.77
N SER A 54 -7.85 5.93 -4.46
CA SER A 54 -7.64 7.05 -5.38
C SER A 54 -6.81 6.70 -6.63
N LYS A 55 -6.10 5.57 -6.62
CA LYS A 55 -5.31 5.10 -7.77
C LYS A 55 -6.08 4.09 -8.63
N LEU A 56 -6.90 3.26 -8.01
CA LEU A 56 -7.60 2.15 -8.67
C LEU A 56 -9.01 2.51 -9.14
N ASP A 57 -9.52 3.70 -8.78
CA ASP A 57 -10.86 4.12 -9.16
C ASP A 57 -11.05 4.21 -10.67
N ASN A 58 -12.31 4.06 -11.08
CA ASN A 58 -12.78 4.37 -12.42
C ASN A 58 -14.31 4.54 -12.41
N SER A 59 -14.89 4.70 -13.60
CA SER A 59 -16.34 4.83 -13.78
C SER A 59 -17.16 3.60 -13.38
N THR A 60 -16.54 2.41 -13.32
CA THR A 60 -17.20 1.16 -12.92
C THR A 60 -17.22 0.99 -11.40
N LEU A 61 -16.10 1.28 -10.73
CA LEU A 61 -15.97 1.24 -9.28
C LEU A 61 -15.30 2.54 -8.78
N PRO A 62 -16.10 3.52 -8.33
CA PRO A 62 -15.57 4.78 -7.82
C PRO A 62 -14.73 4.60 -6.55
N ALA A 63 -13.88 5.58 -6.26
CA ALA A 63 -12.91 5.53 -5.16
C ALA A 63 -13.53 5.13 -3.80
N LEU A 64 -14.74 5.61 -3.48
CA LEU A 64 -15.41 5.24 -2.23
C LEU A 64 -15.66 3.71 -2.15
N GLY A 65 -16.18 3.12 -3.22
CA GLY A 65 -16.42 1.67 -3.27
C GLY A 65 -15.12 0.86 -3.28
N VAL A 66 -14.07 1.35 -3.93
CA VAL A 66 -12.73 0.72 -3.86
C VAL A 66 -12.18 0.77 -2.44
N ARG A 67 -12.32 1.92 -1.76
CA ARG A 67 -11.85 2.08 -0.38
C ARG A 67 -12.56 1.11 0.55
N ASP A 68 -13.89 1.01 0.46
CA ASP A 68 -14.68 0.14 1.33
C ASP A 68 -14.23 -1.32 1.23
N ILE A 69 -14.03 -1.84 0.01
CA ILE A 69 -13.59 -3.22 -0.18
C ILE A 69 -12.14 -3.46 0.27
N ILE A 70 -11.25 -2.47 0.12
CA ILE A 70 -9.87 -2.60 0.59
C ILE A 70 -9.83 -2.56 2.11
N LEU A 71 -10.43 -1.53 2.72
CA LEU A 71 -10.39 -1.32 4.16
C LEU A 71 -11.07 -2.46 4.91
N GLN A 72 -12.16 -3.02 4.37
CA GLN A 72 -12.78 -4.22 4.93
C GLN A 72 -11.75 -5.36 5.06
N VAL A 73 -11.04 -5.68 3.98
CA VAL A 73 -10.04 -6.77 4.00
C VAL A 73 -8.88 -6.45 4.94
N LEU A 74 -8.40 -5.21 4.95
CA LEU A 74 -7.31 -4.81 5.83
C LEU A 74 -7.68 -4.92 7.31
N ASN A 75 -8.94 -4.66 7.67
CA ASN A 75 -9.44 -4.79 9.04
C ASN A 75 -9.76 -6.23 9.45
N GLU A 76 -10.08 -7.11 8.49
CA GLU A 76 -10.44 -8.50 8.76
C GLU A 76 -9.21 -9.45 8.82
N ASP A 77 -8.11 -9.12 8.15
CA ASP A 77 -6.98 -10.05 7.95
C ASP A 77 -5.64 -9.54 8.54
N GLU A 78 -5.35 -9.95 9.79
CA GLU A 78 -4.09 -9.68 10.48
C GLU A 78 -2.84 -10.20 9.74
N CYS A 79 -2.98 -11.20 8.85
CA CYS A 79 -1.85 -11.67 8.06
C CYS A 79 -1.48 -10.65 6.98
N ILE A 80 -2.47 -9.97 6.40
CA ILE A 80 -2.25 -8.89 5.44
C ILE A 80 -1.65 -7.66 6.15
N GLN A 81 -2.13 -7.29 7.33
CA GLN A 81 -1.54 -6.20 8.14
C GLN A 81 -0.04 -6.44 8.40
N ARG A 82 0.32 -7.64 8.87
CA ARG A 82 1.73 -8.02 9.06
C ARG A 82 2.52 -8.08 7.74
N ALA A 83 1.86 -8.33 6.62
CA ALA A 83 2.51 -8.32 5.32
C ALA A 83 2.86 -6.90 4.86
N ILE A 84 1.98 -5.93 5.10
CA ILE A 84 2.22 -4.51 4.82
C ILE A 84 3.51 -4.05 5.52
N LEU A 85 3.62 -4.30 6.83
CA LEU A 85 4.79 -3.91 7.62
C LEU A 85 6.08 -4.60 7.13
N ALA A 86 6.00 -5.91 6.89
CA ALA A 86 7.14 -6.68 6.40
C ALA A 86 7.59 -6.24 5.00
N ASP A 87 6.66 -5.90 4.10
CA ASP A 87 6.95 -5.41 2.76
C ASP A 87 7.59 -4.01 2.82
N LEU A 88 7.10 -3.10 3.66
CA LEU A 88 7.72 -1.79 3.92
C LEU A 88 9.15 -1.93 4.43
N GLN A 89 9.37 -2.78 5.45
CA GLN A 89 10.71 -3.07 5.97
C GLN A 89 11.61 -3.70 4.92
N ALA A 90 11.08 -4.59 4.07
CA ALA A 90 11.85 -5.18 2.99
C ALA A 90 12.32 -4.13 2.00
N VAL A 91 11.48 -3.16 1.62
CA VAL A 91 11.91 -2.05 0.75
C VAL A 91 13.01 -1.23 1.43
N VAL A 92 12.76 -0.71 2.63
CA VAL A 92 13.73 0.18 3.33
C VAL A 92 15.06 -0.52 3.63
N SER A 93 15.04 -1.82 3.91
CA SER A 93 16.27 -2.58 4.22
C SER A 93 17.08 -2.97 2.99
N ARG A 94 16.42 -3.17 1.84
CA ARG A 94 17.06 -3.75 0.65
C ARG A 94 17.30 -2.73 -0.46
N ASP A 95 16.55 -1.64 -0.51
CA ASP A 95 16.76 -0.55 -1.47
C ASP A 95 17.56 0.60 -0.84
N PRO A 96 18.85 0.79 -1.21
CA PRO A 96 19.66 1.89 -0.71
C PRO A 96 19.11 3.27 -1.09
N ALA A 97 18.40 3.37 -2.21
CA ALA A 97 17.84 4.61 -2.73
C ALA A 97 16.54 5.01 -2.01
N CYS A 98 15.91 4.09 -1.28
CA CYS A 98 14.74 4.37 -0.47
C CYS A 98 15.13 5.26 0.73
N PRO A 99 14.60 6.50 0.83
CA PRO A 99 15.00 7.43 1.88
C PRO A 99 14.28 7.20 3.21
N GLY A 100 13.16 6.47 3.22
CA GLY A 100 12.30 6.27 4.38
C GLY A 100 11.03 5.48 4.04
N TYR A 101 10.19 5.24 5.04
CA TYR A 101 8.98 4.41 4.93
C TYR A 101 7.82 5.08 4.17
N ALA A 102 7.76 6.41 4.15
CA ALA A 102 6.72 7.15 3.44
C ALA A 102 6.81 6.97 1.92
N ASN A 103 8.03 6.86 1.37
CA ASN A 103 8.27 6.71 -0.06
C ASN A 103 7.65 5.44 -0.67
N PRO A 104 7.89 4.24 -0.12
CA PRO A 104 7.27 3.03 -0.66
C PRO A 104 5.75 3.07 -0.55
N LEU A 105 5.21 3.58 0.56
CA LEU A 105 3.77 3.75 0.72
C LEU A 105 3.20 4.64 -0.39
N LEU A 106 3.73 5.86 -0.54
CA LEU A 106 3.14 6.90 -1.39
C LEU A 106 3.40 6.71 -2.88
N TYR A 107 4.59 6.22 -3.25
CA TYR A 107 5.09 6.34 -4.63
C TYR A 107 5.45 5.02 -5.30
N PHE A 108 5.74 3.95 -4.56
CA PHE A 108 6.28 2.74 -5.18
C PHE A 108 5.15 1.85 -5.66
N LYS A 109 4.91 1.85 -6.98
CA LYS A 109 3.83 1.06 -7.61
C LYS A 109 3.97 -0.44 -7.36
N GLY A 110 5.19 -0.95 -7.23
CA GLY A 110 5.43 -2.36 -6.86
C GLY A 110 4.89 -2.70 -5.47
N PHE A 111 5.14 -1.83 -4.48
CA PHE A 111 4.57 -1.98 -3.14
C PHE A 111 3.04 -1.87 -3.17
N GLN A 112 2.50 -0.86 -3.87
CA GLN A 112 1.05 -0.64 -3.98
C GLN A 112 0.35 -1.82 -4.67
N ALA A 113 0.95 -2.36 -5.73
CA ALA A 113 0.43 -3.49 -6.47
C ALA A 113 0.37 -4.77 -5.62
N ILE A 114 1.39 -5.07 -4.82
CA ILE A 114 1.36 -6.28 -3.98
C ILE A 114 0.28 -6.17 -2.90
N GLN A 115 0.10 -4.99 -2.29
CA GLN A 115 -0.97 -4.82 -1.30
C GLN A 115 -2.36 -4.94 -1.93
N ALA A 116 -2.57 -4.34 -3.10
CA ALA A 116 -3.82 -4.48 -3.86
C ALA A 116 -4.07 -5.94 -4.30
N TYR A 117 -3.02 -6.66 -4.70
CA TYR A 117 -3.12 -8.08 -5.02
C TYR A 117 -3.57 -8.91 -3.81
N ARG A 118 -3.10 -8.62 -2.58
CA ARG A 118 -3.53 -9.34 -1.38
C ARG A 118 -5.03 -9.18 -1.13
N VAL A 119 -5.60 -8.01 -1.42
CA VAL A 119 -7.06 -7.77 -1.39
C VAL A 119 -7.77 -8.62 -2.46
N ALA A 120 -7.25 -8.66 -3.68
CA ALA A 120 -7.79 -9.50 -4.74
C ALA A 120 -7.72 -11.00 -4.38
N HIS A 121 -6.61 -11.44 -3.78
CA HIS A 121 -6.40 -12.81 -3.30
C HIS A 121 -7.40 -13.17 -2.20
N HIS A 122 -7.64 -12.26 -1.25
CA HIS A 122 -8.63 -12.46 -0.20
C HIS A 122 -10.02 -12.72 -0.79
N TYR A 123 -10.48 -11.89 -1.72
CA TYR A 123 -11.76 -12.10 -2.40
C TYR A 123 -11.79 -13.35 -3.29
N TRP A 124 -10.65 -13.73 -3.86
CA TRP A 124 -10.54 -14.99 -4.59
C TRP A 124 -10.81 -16.20 -3.69
N LEU A 125 -10.22 -16.21 -2.48
CA LEU A 125 -10.42 -17.28 -1.50
C LEU A 125 -11.86 -17.34 -0.97
N GLN A 126 -12.55 -16.20 -0.87
CA GLN A 126 -13.96 -16.12 -0.53
C GLN A 126 -14.92 -16.53 -1.67
N GLY A 127 -14.39 -16.92 -2.84
CA GLY A 127 -15.20 -17.29 -4.00
C GLY A 127 -15.78 -16.11 -4.78
N ARG A 128 -15.50 -14.85 -4.38
CA ARG A 128 -15.87 -13.63 -5.11
C ARG A 128 -14.95 -13.39 -6.32
N LYS A 129 -14.79 -14.43 -7.16
CA LYS A 129 -13.88 -14.45 -8.30
C LYS A 129 -14.08 -13.30 -9.29
N PRO A 130 -15.30 -12.87 -9.65
CA PRO A 130 -15.47 -11.72 -10.55
C PRO A 130 -14.83 -10.44 -10.02
N LEU A 131 -14.94 -10.17 -8.71
CA LEU A 131 -14.30 -9.02 -8.07
C LEU A 131 -12.78 -9.16 -8.06
N ALA A 132 -12.26 -10.36 -7.76
CA ALA A 132 -10.83 -10.63 -7.77
C ALA A 132 -10.22 -10.42 -9.18
N TRP A 133 -10.88 -10.92 -10.23
CA TRP A 133 -10.46 -10.68 -11.62
C TRP A 133 -10.52 -9.21 -12.01
N TYR A 134 -11.58 -8.50 -11.60
CA TYR A 134 -11.68 -7.07 -11.82
C TYR A 134 -10.52 -6.32 -11.17
N LEU A 135 -10.21 -6.61 -9.90
CA LEU A 135 -9.08 -6.02 -9.19
C LEU A 135 -7.75 -6.32 -9.88
N GLN A 136 -7.50 -7.56 -10.30
CA GLN A 136 -6.30 -7.91 -11.07
C GLN A 136 -6.17 -7.05 -12.33
N SER A 137 -7.24 -6.93 -13.12
CA SER A 137 -7.23 -6.12 -14.34
C SER A 137 -6.89 -4.67 -14.05
N ARG A 138 -7.44 -4.10 -12.97
CA ARG A 138 -7.17 -2.72 -12.56
C ARG A 138 -5.75 -2.52 -12.03
N ILE A 139 -5.24 -3.46 -11.25
CA ILE A 139 -3.85 -3.45 -10.76
C ILE A 139 -2.88 -3.49 -11.94
N SER A 140 -3.14 -4.34 -12.93
CA SER A 140 -2.33 -4.43 -14.15
C SER A 140 -2.34 -3.12 -14.94
N GLU A 141 -3.51 -2.50 -15.12
CA GLU A 141 -3.64 -1.24 -15.86
C GLU A 141 -2.95 -0.05 -15.16
N VAL A 142 -3.10 0.06 -13.83
CA VAL A 142 -2.61 1.21 -13.07
C VAL A 142 -1.14 1.06 -12.67
N PHE A 143 -0.71 -0.15 -12.34
CA PHE A 143 0.63 -0.41 -11.80
C PHE A 143 1.54 -1.19 -12.75
N ALA A 144 1.06 -1.61 -13.92
CA ALA A 144 1.79 -2.47 -14.86
C ALA A 144 2.25 -3.81 -14.24
N VAL A 145 1.54 -4.27 -13.20
CA VAL A 145 1.82 -5.52 -12.47
C VAL A 145 0.63 -6.46 -12.61
N ASP A 146 0.81 -7.56 -13.32
CA ASP A 146 -0.24 -8.55 -13.56
C ASP A 146 -0.02 -9.80 -12.70
N ILE A 147 -0.68 -9.86 -11.55
CA ILE A 147 -0.62 -11.01 -10.63
C ILE A 147 -1.99 -11.66 -10.55
N HIS A 148 -2.08 -12.91 -11.01
CA HIS A 148 -3.30 -13.70 -10.90
C HIS A 148 -3.74 -13.86 -9.43
N PRO A 149 -5.01 -13.56 -9.05
CA PRO A 149 -5.48 -13.60 -7.67
C PRO A 149 -5.30 -14.96 -6.99
N GLY A 150 -5.36 -16.07 -7.73
CA GLY A 150 -5.09 -17.41 -7.22
C GLY A 150 -3.61 -17.74 -6.95
N ALA A 151 -2.66 -16.85 -7.26
CA ALA A 151 -1.26 -17.01 -6.87
C ALA A 151 -1.13 -17.04 -5.34
N ARG A 152 -0.01 -17.52 -4.82
CA ARG A 152 0.29 -17.52 -3.36
C ARG A 152 1.61 -16.80 -3.13
N ILE A 153 1.54 -15.56 -2.67
CA ILE A 153 2.72 -14.73 -2.42
C ILE A 153 2.84 -14.45 -0.91
N GLY A 154 4.03 -14.70 -0.37
CA GLY A 154 4.37 -14.44 1.04
C GLY A 154 4.49 -12.95 1.36
N LYS A 155 5.23 -12.61 2.41
CA LYS A 155 5.49 -11.22 2.87
C LYS A 155 6.99 -10.91 2.89
N GLY A 156 7.34 -9.64 3.06
CA GLY A 156 8.72 -9.16 2.91
C GLY A 156 9.16 -9.13 1.46
N ILE A 157 8.22 -8.81 0.56
CA ILE A 157 8.43 -8.74 -0.89
C ILE A 157 8.83 -7.32 -1.27
N MET A 158 9.81 -7.22 -2.16
CA MET A 158 10.21 -5.97 -2.79
C MET A 158 10.18 -6.19 -4.30
N PHE A 159 9.40 -5.36 -5.00
CA PHE A 159 9.49 -5.22 -6.45
C PHE A 159 10.31 -3.99 -6.76
N ASP A 160 11.45 -4.18 -7.42
CA ASP A 160 12.27 -3.08 -7.90
C ASP A 160 11.81 -2.67 -9.29
N HIS A 161 11.69 -1.36 -9.53
CA HIS A 161 11.31 -0.79 -10.83
C HIS A 161 10.04 -1.36 -11.49
N ALA A 162 9.07 -1.82 -10.68
CA ALA A 162 7.74 -2.23 -11.16
C ALA A 162 7.11 -1.12 -11.96
#